data_AF-A0A7W1GIK5-F1
#
_entry.id   AF-A0A7W1GIK5-F1
#
_cell.length_a   1.000
_cell.length_b   1.000
_cell.length_c   1.000
_cell.angle_alpha   90.00
_cell.angle_beta   90.00
_cell.angle_gamma   90.00
#
_symmetry.space_group_name_H-M   'P 1'
#
loop_
_entity.id
_entity.type
_entity.pdbx_description
1 polymer ?
#
loop_
_entity_poly.entity_id
_entity_poly.type
_entity_poly.pdbx_seq_one_letter_code
_entity_poly.pdbx_strand_id
1 'polypeptide(L)'
;MNLPRTLGLRDLILLTIGSVIGSGIFLVPGAVLRQVDGFILPAMLVWLVGGILSLLGALTYSELGAMKPAAGGLYVYIRDCFGRFPAFLFGWTLFFVISSGAVATLAVAFSAYLGEIVPLTPLLAKLIAVLMIAVVTLVNVFGTRASANLQNWTTAAKVIGIL
;
A
#
# COMPACT_ATOMS: atom_id res chain seq x y z
N MET A 1 1.76 25.75 -10.12
CA MET A 1 0.78 25.41 -9.07
C MET A 1 1.55 25.09 -7.80
N ASN A 2 1.50 25.98 -6.79
CA ASN A 2 2.13 25.72 -5.50
C ASN A 2 1.17 24.85 -4.68
N LEU A 3 1.53 23.59 -4.46
CA LEU A 3 0.79 22.69 -3.57
C LEU A 3 1.02 23.15 -2.12
N PRO A 4 -0.02 23.37 -1.31
CA PRO A 4 0.15 23.72 0.09
C PRO A 4 0.83 22.57 0.83
N ARG A 5 1.91 22.88 1.57
CA ARG A 5 2.66 21.89 2.38
C ARG A 5 1.90 21.58 3.66
N THR A 6 0.94 20.67 3.58
CA THR A 6 0.07 20.29 4.71
C THR A 6 0.58 19.13 5.55
N LEU A 7 1.62 18.41 5.09
CA LEU A 7 2.19 17.23 5.76
C LEU A 7 3.60 17.55 6.27
N GLY A 8 3.86 17.24 7.55
CA GLY A 8 5.18 17.36 8.15
C GLY A 8 6.00 16.07 8.07
N LEU A 9 7.23 16.09 8.57
CA LEU A 9 8.13 14.92 8.58
C LEU A 9 7.53 13.73 9.33
N ARG A 10 6.91 13.98 10.50
CA ARG A 10 6.28 12.92 11.30
C ARG A 10 5.13 12.26 10.56
N ASP A 11 4.29 13.05 9.88
CA ASP A 11 3.21 12.53 9.06
C ASP A 11 3.78 11.66 7.95
N LEU A 12 4.81 12.13 7.24
CA LEU A 12 5.44 11.35 6.17
C LEU A 12 6.03 10.02 6.67
N ILE A 13 6.69 10.00 7.83
CA ILE A 13 7.22 8.76 8.43
C ILE A 13 6.07 7.80 8.77
N LEU A 14 5.04 8.28 9.48
CA LEU A 14 3.91 7.45 9.91
C LEU A 14 3.07 6.95 8.73
N LEU A 15 2.88 7.78 7.71
CA LEU A 15 2.23 7.40 6.45
C LEU A 15 3.05 6.34 5.73
N THR A 16 4.37 6.49 5.66
CA THR A 16 5.26 5.50 5.02
C THR A 16 5.19 4.17 5.77
N ILE A 17 5.38 4.16 7.08
CA ILE A 17 5.28 2.95 7.91
C ILE A 17 3.90 2.31 7.75
N GLY A 18 2.83 3.10 7.83
CA GLY A 18 1.45 2.63 7.69
C GLY A 18 1.10 2.07 6.32
N SER A 19 1.73 2.60 5.26
CA SER A 19 1.56 2.15 3.88
C SER A 19 2.31 0.84 3.61
N VAL A 20 3.49 0.66 4.21
CA VAL A 20 4.32 -0.55 4.09
C VAL A 20 3.76 -1.68 4.95
N ILE A 21 3.40 -1.38 6.21
CA ILE A 21 2.77 -2.33 7.13
C ILE A 21 1.27 -2.44 6.78
N GLY A 22 0.99 -3.21 5.74
CA GLY A 22 -0.36 -3.53 5.28
C GLY A 22 -1.01 -4.72 6.00
N SER A 23 -2.20 -5.12 5.56
CA SER A 23 -2.82 -6.40 5.97
C SER A 23 -2.02 -7.63 5.52
N GLY A 24 -1.08 -7.44 4.58
CA GLY A 24 -0.20 -8.49 4.08
C GLY A 24 0.62 -9.18 5.18
N ILE A 25 0.95 -8.49 6.28
CA ILE A 25 1.68 -9.12 7.40
C ILE A 25 0.89 -10.25 8.07
N PHE A 26 -0.45 -10.24 7.98
CA PHE A 26 -1.31 -11.29 8.55
C PHE A 26 -1.60 -12.43 7.55
N LEU A 27 -1.47 -12.17 6.25
CA LEU A 27 -1.79 -13.12 5.18
C LEU A 27 -0.56 -13.82 4.62
N VAL A 28 0.50 -13.05 4.37
CA VAL A 28 1.68 -13.47 3.61
C VAL A 28 2.54 -14.48 4.37
N PRO A 29 2.79 -14.37 5.69
CA PRO A 29 3.62 -15.37 6.39
C PRO A 29 3.05 -16.79 6.27
N GLY A 30 1.73 -16.94 6.41
CA GLY A 30 1.06 -18.23 6.24
C GLY A 30 1.17 -18.77 4.81
N ALA A 31 1.03 -17.90 3.80
CA ALA A 31 1.19 -18.28 2.41
C ALA A 31 2.64 -18.68 2.08
N VAL A 32 3.63 -17.93 2.57
CA VAL A 32 5.06 -18.24 2.40
C VAL A 32 5.40 -19.57 3.06
N LEU A 33 4.97 -19.80 4.31
CA LEU A 33 5.19 -21.08 5.00
C LEU A 33 4.60 -22.26 4.23
N ARG A 34 3.40 -22.12 3.66
CA ARG A 34 2.80 -23.18 2.82
C ARG A 34 3.59 -23.45 1.55
N GLN A 35 4.20 -22.43 0.95
CA GLN A 35 5.02 -22.58 -0.26
C GLN A 35 6.39 -23.20 0.00
N VAL A 36 6.88 -23.17 1.24
CA VAL A 36 8.13 -23.81 1.66
C VAL A 36 7.88 -25.03 2.54
N ASP A 37 6.75 -25.72 2.37
CA ASP A 37 6.40 -26.96 3.07
C ASP A 37 6.48 -26.87 4.61
N GLY A 38 6.24 -25.68 5.17
CA GLY A 38 6.28 -25.41 6.61
C GLY A 38 7.70 -25.24 7.18
N PHE A 39 8.75 -25.29 6.36
CA PHE A 39 10.12 -25.09 6.83
C PHE A 39 10.35 -23.61 7.21
N ILE A 40 10.68 -23.39 8.48
CA ILE A 40 10.86 -22.04 9.05
C ILE A 40 12.08 -21.33 8.44
N LEU A 41 13.20 -22.04 8.27
CA LEU A 41 14.45 -21.44 7.82
C LEU A 41 14.34 -20.85 6.39
N PRO A 42 13.82 -21.59 5.38
CA PRO A 42 13.53 -21.01 4.06
C PRO A 42 12.56 -19.83 4.11
N ALA A 43 11.50 -19.90 4.94
CA ALA A 43 10.56 -18.78 5.07
C ALA A 43 11.25 -17.51 5.59
N MET A 44 12.11 -17.63 6.61
CA MET A 44 12.89 -16.51 7.15
C MET A 44 13.89 -15.95 6.14
N LEU A 45 14.52 -16.80 5.32
CA LEU A 45 15.41 -16.33 4.25
C LEU A 45 14.67 -15.52 3.19
N VAL A 46 13.45 -15.93 2.80
CA VAL A 46 12.61 -15.17 1.87
C VAL A 46 12.30 -13.79 2.43
N TRP A 47 11.94 -13.70 3.71
CA TRP A 47 11.70 -12.42 4.39
C TRP A 47 12.94 -11.54 4.46
N LEU A 48 14.10 -12.13 4.80
CA LEU A 48 15.37 -11.40 4.88
C LEU A 48 15.76 -10.82 3.52
N VAL A 49 15.72 -11.63 2.47
CA VAL A 49 16.06 -11.20 1.10
C VAL A 49 15.06 -10.14 0.62
N GLY A 50 13.77 -10.35 0.83
CA GLY A 50 12.74 -9.36 0.48
C GLY A 50 12.92 -8.03 1.23
N GLY A 51 13.31 -8.08 2.50
CA GLY A 51 13.63 -6.91 3.31
C GLY A 51 14.83 -6.13 2.78
N ILE A 52 15.93 -6.82 2.45
CA ILE A 52 17.13 -6.20 1.86
C ILE A 52 16.79 -5.55 0.52
N LEU A 53 16.09 -6.25 -0.37
CA LEU A 53 15.69 -5.70 -1.68
C LEU A 53 14.79 -4.45 -1.52
N SER A 54 13.85 -4.50 -0.57
CA SER A 54 12.97 -3.36 -0.27
C SER A 54 13.76 -2.16 0.26
N LEU A 55 14.76 -2.39 1.13
CA LEU A 55 15.63 -1.35 1.66
C LEU A 55 16.44 -0.67 0.55
N LEU A 56 17.05 -1.45 -0.34
CA LEU A 56 17.82 -0.92 -1.47
C LEU A 56 16.93 -0.08 -2.40
N GLY A 57 15.71 -0.54 -2.67
CA GLY A 57 14.73 0.23 -3.42
C GLY A 57 14.34 1.55 -2.74
N ALA A 58 14.10 1.52 -1.43
CA ALA A 58 13.77 2.71 -0.65
C ALA A 58 14.91 3.75 -0.66
N LEU A 59 16.17 3.32 -0.54
CA LEU A 59 17.34 4.20 -0.64
C LEU A 59 17.44 4.84 -2.03
N THR A 60 17.29 4.04 -3.09
CA THR A 60 17.30 4.53 -4.47
C THR A 60 16.23 5.61 -4.70
N TYR A 61 15.00 5.38 -4.23
CA TYR A 61 13.93 6.37 -4.34
C TYR A 61 14.15 7.61 -3.47
N SER A 62 14.81 7.45 -2.32
CA SER A 62 15.16 8.58 -1.45
C SER A 62 16.20 9.49 -2.10
N GLU A 63 17.22 8.92 -2.76
CA GLU A 63 18.22 9.66 -3.52
C GLU A 63 17.61 10.40 -4.71
N LEU A 64 16.73 9.74 -5.48
CA LEU A 64 15.99 10.38 -6.57
C LEU A 64 15.07 11.50 -6.06
N GLY A 65 14.41 11.29 -4.92
CA GLY A 65 13.58 12.28 -4.23
C GLY A 65 14.36 13.52 -3.81
N ALA A 66 15.56 13.33 -3.25
CA ALA A 66 16.45 14.41 -2.85
C ALA A 66 17.04 15.16 -4.06
N MET A 67 17.43 14.42 -5.11
CA MET A 67 18.02 15.00 -6.33
C MET A 67 17.01 15.82 -7.12
N LYS A 68 15.74 15.40 -7.17
CA LYS A 68 14.71 16.07 -7.96
C LYS A 68 13.39 16.19 -7.18
N PRO A 69 13.23 17.24 -6.35
CA PRO A 69 12.04 17.48 -5.54
C PRO A 69 10.90 18.09 -6.39
N ALA A 70 10.53 17.42 -7.48
CA ALA A 70 9.43 17.81 -8.35
C ALA A 70 8.13 17.11 -7.92
N ALA A 71 7.01 17.83 -8.01
CA ALA A 71 5.70 17.21 -7.86
C ALA A 71 5.43 16.26 -9.05
N GLY A 72 5.08 15.00 -8.76
CA GLY A 72 4.73 14.00 -9.76
C GLY A 72 5.29 12.59 -9.55
N GLY A 73 6.17 12.39 -8.55
CA GLY A 73 6.64 11.07 -8.14
C GLY A 73 7.35 10.27 -9.24
N LEU A 74 7.16 8.94 -9.25
CA LEU A 74 7.82 8.02 -10.18
C LEU A 74 7.61 8.37 -11.66
N TYR A 75 6.44 8.93 -12.00
CA TYR A 75 6.14 9.34 -13.37
C TYR A 75 7.18 10.35 -13.89
N VAL A 76 7.61 11.30 -13.06
CA VAL A 76 8.59 12.31 -13.46
C VAL A 76 9.94 11.65 -13.75
N TYR A 77 10.38 10.72 -12.90
CA TYR A 77 11.65 10.02 -13.10
C TYR A 77 11.65 9.20 -14.40
N ILE A 78 10.57 8.46 -14.67
CA ILE A 78 10.43 7.68 -15.91
C ILE A 78 10.40 8.59 -17.12
N ARG A 79 9.68 9.72 -17.04
CA ARG A 79 9.62 10.69 -18.14
C ARG A 79 10.98 11.27 -18.47
N ASP A 80 11.77 11.56 -17.46
CA ASP A 80 13.06 12.20 -17.64
C ASP A 80 14.13 11.22 -18.16
N CYS A 81 14.06 9.93 -17.79
CA CYS A 81 14.97 8.89 -18.27
C CYS A 81 14.57 8.29 -19.63
N PHE A 82 13.28 8.09 -19.87
CA PHE A 82 12.77 7.31 -21.03
C PHE A 82 11.86 8.12 -21.96
N GLY A 83 11.60 9.39 -21.66
CA GLY A 83 10.75 10.25 -22.46
C GLY A 83 9.26 10.12 -22.15
N ARG A 84 8.45 10.89 -22.91
CA ARG A 84 7.03 11.12 -22.61
C ARG A 84 6.14 9.90 -22.84
N PHE A 85 6.43 9.09 -23.85
CA PHE A 85 5.58 7.96 -24.22
C PHE A 85 5.63 6.82 -23.18
N PRO A 86 6.81 6.34 -22.73
CA PRO A 86 6.87 5.35 -21.66
C PRO A 86 6.28 5.86 -20.34
N ALA A 87 6.49 7.13 -20.01
CA ALA A 87 5.89 7.73 -18.83
C ALA A 87 4.36 7.79 -18.90
N PHE A 88 3.80 8.13 -20.06
CA PHE A 88 2.35 8.12 -20.29
C PHE A 88 1.74 6.74 -20.10
N LEU A 89 2.37 5.71 -20.68
CA LEU A 89 1.95 4.32 -20.49
C LEU A 89 2.06 3.91 -19.02
N PHE A 90 3.15 4.27 -18.34
CA PHE A 90 3.31 4.03 -16.91
C PHE A 90 2.21 4.70 -16.09
N GLY A 91 1.84 5.94 -16.40
CA GLY A 91 0.74 6.65 -15.74
C GLY A 91 -0.59 5.93 -15.85
N TRP A 92 -0.92 5.39 -17.04
CA TRP A 92 -2.13 4.58 -17.23
C TRP A 92 -2.07 3.25 -16.50
N THR A 93 -0.94 2.54 -16.54
CA THR A 93 -0.74 1.30 -15.79
C THR A 93 -0.85 1.54 -14.29
N LEU A 94 -0.28 2.64 -13.80
CA LEU A 94 -0.36 3.04 -12.41
C LEU A 94 -1.82 3.23 -12.00
N PHE A 95 -2.62 3.93 -12.81
CA PHE A 95 -4.02 4.19 -12.51
C PHE A 95 -4.93 2.95 -12.63
N PHE A 96 -4.90 2.28 -13.79
CA PHE A 96 -5.85 1.22 -14.11
C PHE A 96 -5.50 -0.17 -13.56
N VAL A 97 -4.24 -0.41 -13.24
CA VAL A 97 -3.77 -1.75 -12.84
C VAL A 97 -3.22 -1.72 -11.42
N ILE A 98 -2.24 -0.86 -11.16
CA ILE A 98 -1.51 -0.89 -9.88
C ILE A 98 -2.38 -0.35 -8.74
N SER A 99 -2.86 0.88 -8.85
CA SER A 99 -3.64 1.53 -7.79
C SER A 99 -5.01 0.88 -7.60
N SER A 100 -5.74 0.64 -8.69
CA SER A 100 -7.04 -0.04 -8.66
C SER A 100 -6.93 -1.47 -8.11
N GLY A 101 -5.92 -2.24 -8.55
CA GLY A 101 -5.70 -3.61 -8.11
C GLY A 101 -5.34 -3.69 -6.63
N ALA A 102 -4.52 -2.76 -6.14
CA ALA A 102 -4.21 -2.66 -4.72
C ALA A 102 -5.47 -2.40 -3.86
N VAL A 103 -6.30 -1.44 -4.27
CA VAL A 103 -7.57 -1.12 -3.58
C VAL A 103 -8.52 -2.32 -3.59
N ALA A 104 -8.68 -2.98 -4.74
CA ALA A 104 -9.52 -4.16 -4.88
C ALA A 104 -9.03 -5.32 -4.00
N THR A 105 -7.72 -5.58 -3.97
CA THR A 105 -7.12 -6.64 -3.15
C THR A 105 -7.40 -6.42 -1.67
N LEU A 106 -7.21 -5.19 -1.18
CA LEU A 106 -7.48 -4.85 0.22
C LEU A 106 -8.96 -4.99 0.58
N ALA A 107 -9.87 -4.58 -0.31
CA ALA A 107 -11.31 -4.70 -0.09
C ALA A 107 -11.76 -6.17 -0.07
N VAL A 108 -11.23 -7.00 -0.96
CA VAL A 108 -11.50 -8.44 -0.97
C VAL A 108 -10.95 -9.10 0.31
N ALA A 109 -9.72 -8.76 0.71
CA ALA A 109 -9.15 -9.27 1.95
C ALA A 109 -10.01 -8.90 3.18
N PHE A 110 -10.54 -7.68 3.23
CA PHE A 110 -11.48 -7.28 4.30
C PHE A 110 -12.73 -8.17 4.31
N SER A 111 -13.36 -8.39 3.16
CA SER A 111 -14.54 -9.25 3.08
C SER A 111 -14.24 -10.70 3.47
N ALA A 112 -13.05 -11.21 3.15
CA ALA A 112 -12.60 -12.55 3.53
C ALA A 112 -12.44 -12.67 5.05
N TYR A 113 -11.78 -11.71 5.70
CA TYR A 113 -11.66 -11.68 7.16
C TYR A 113 -13.01 -11.56 7.87
N LEU A 114 -13.94 -10.76 7.33
CA LEU A 114 -15.29 -10.69 7.88
C LEU A 114 -16.04 -12.01 7.73
N GLY A 115 -15.78 -12.75 6.63
CA GLY A 115 -16.30 -14.08 6.37
C GLY A 115 -15.91 -15.14 7.41
N GLU A 116 -14.76 -14.97 8.07
CA GLU A 116 -14.32 -15.84 9.17
C GLU A 116 -15.13 -15.60 10.47
N ILE A 117 -15.71 -14.41 10.62
CA ILE A 117 -16.52 -14.02 11.80
C ILE A 117 -18.00 -14.32 11.57
N VAL A 118 -18.50 -13.99 10.37
CA VAL A 118 -19.89 -14.17 9.98
C VAL A 118 -19.91 -14.91 8.64
N PRO A 119 -20.68 -16.01 8.49
CA PRO A 119 -20.73 -16.73 7.22
C PRO A 119 -21.31 -15.84 6.11
N LEU A 120 -20.50 -15.54 5.10
CA LEU A 120 -20.89 -14.73 3.94
C LEU A 120 -21.04 -15.61 2.71
N THR A 121 -22.11 -15.39 1.93
CA THR A 121 -22.21 -15.98 0.59
C THR A 121 -21.23 -15.28 -0.37
N PRO A 122 -20.81 -15.93 -1.48
CA PRO A 122 -19.88 -15.33 -2.44
C PRO A 122 -20.37 -14.00 -3.02
N LEU A 123 -21.69 -13.84 -3.18
CA LEU A 123 -22.30 -12.59 -3.63
C LEU A 123 -22.19 -11.50 -2.55
N LEU A 124 -22.52 -11.84 -1.30
CA LEU A 124 -22.48 -10.89 -0.19
C LEU A 124 -21.05 -10.41 0.10
N ALA A 125 -20.06 -11.30 0.04
CA ALA A 125 -18.65 -10.94 0.18
C ALA A 125 -18.20 -9.90 -0.88
N LYS A 126 -18.60 -10.10 -2.15
CA LYS A 126 -18.34 -9.14 -3.24
C LYS A 126 -19.03 -7.79 -2.99
N LEU A 127 -20.29 -7.80 -2.56
CA LEU A 127 -21.03 -6.56 -2.26
C LEU A 127 -20.38 -5.79 -1.10
N ILE A 128 -19.92 -6.49 -0.06
CA ILE A 128 -19.20 -5.89 1.07
C ILE A 128 -17.88 -5.28 0.59
N ALA A 129 -17.11 -5.98 -0.23
CA ALA A 129 -15.87 -5.43 -0.79
C ALA A 129 -16.12 -4.14 -1.61
N VAL A 130 -17.15 -4.13 -2.47
CA VAL A 130 -17.54 -2.93 -3.23
C VAL A 130 -17.98 -1.79 -2.30
N LEU A 131 -18.78 -2.09 -1.28
CA LEU A 131 -19.22 -1.11 -0.28
C LEU A 131 -18.02 -0.51 0.47
N MET A 132 -17.04 -1.33 0.86
CA MET A 132 -15.83 -0.86 1.52
C MET A 132 -15.03 0.10 0.64
N ILE A 133 -14.89 -0.19 -0.65
CA ILE A 133 -14.25 0.73 -1.60
C ILE A 133 -15.02 2.06 -1.62
N ALA A 134 -16.35 2.03 -1.77
CA ALA A 134 -17.17 3.23 -1.82
C ALA A 134 -17.04 4.09 -0.54
N VAL A 135 -17.08 3.46 0.65
CA VAL A 135 -16.91 4.14 1.93
C VAL A 135 -15.53 4.80 2.03
N VAL A 136 -14.46 4.08 1.70
CA VAL A 136 -13.10 4.62 1.75
C VAL A 136 -12.93 5.74 0.73
N THR A 137 -13.48 5.61 -0.47
CA THR A 137 -13.47 6.68 -1.48
C THR A 137 -14.18 7.94 -0.96
N LEU A 138 -15.37 7.80 -0.35
CA LEU A 138 -16.08 8.93 0.23
C LEU A 138 -15.23 9.65 1.29
N VAL A 139 -14.63 8.92 2.21
CA VAL A 139 -13.73 9.49 3.24
C VAL A 139 -12.58 10.27 2.59
N ASN A 140 -11.99 9.73 1.52
CA ASN A 140 -10.89 10.39 0.81
C ASN A 140 -11.32 11.66 0.05
N VAL A 141 -12.56 11.71 -0.45
CA VAL A 141 -13.10 12.90 -1.13
C VAL A 141 -13.44 14.02 -0.13
N PHE A 142 -13.87 13.68 1.10
CA PHE A 142 -14.26 14.68 2.11
C PHE A 142 -13.10 15.45 2.74
N GLY A 143 -11.85 14.97 2.66
CA GLY A 143 -10.70 15.81 3.01
C GLY A 143 -9.40 15.05 3.30
N THR A 144 -8.30 15.56 2.75
CA THR A 144 -6.95 14.99 2.90
C THR A 144 -6.47 14.92 4.35
N ARG A 145 -6.91 15.85 5.22
CA ARG A 145 -6.56 15.85 6.65
C ARG A 145 -7.30 14.76 7.43
N ALA A 146 -8.54 14.45 7.06
CA ALA A 146 -9.29 13.34 7.66
C ALA A 146 -8.67 11.99 7.28
N SER A 147 -8.26 11.82 6.01
CA SER A 147 -7.51 10.64 5.56
C SER A 147 -6.19 10.46 6.32
N ALA A 148 -5.41 11.52 6.49
CA ALA A 148 -4.14 11.45 7.23
C ALA A 148 -4.36 11.03 8.70
N ASN A 149 -5.38 11.59 9.37
CA ASN A 149 -5.72 11.20 10.74
C ASN A 149 -6.16 9.73 10.82
N LEU A 150 -7.06 9.28 9.94
CA LEU A 150 -7.50 7.88 9.90
C LEU A 150 -6.34 6.92 9.66
N GLN A 151 -5.43 7.29 8.76
CA GLN A 151 -4.23 6.51 8.47
C GLN A 151 -3.33 6.41 9.71
N ASN A 152 -3.07 7.52 10.41
CA ASN A 152 -2.24 7.52 11.62
C ASN A 152 -2.84 6.63 12.72
N TRP A 153 -4.15 6.71 12.95
CA TRP A 153 -4.86 5.85 13.91
C TRP A 153 -4.77 4.36 13.53
N THR A 154 -4.98 4.04 12.25
CA THR A 154 -4.90 2.67 11.76
C THR A 154 -3.49 2.11 11.89
N THR A 155 -2.47 2.91 11.59
CA THR A 155 -1.06 2.53 11.76
C THR A 155 -0.75 2.25 13.22
N ALA A 156 -1.18 3.12 14.14
CA ALA A 156 -0.98 2.91 15.57
C ALA A 156 -1.65 1.62 16.06
N ALA A 157 -2.91 1.37 15.66
CA ALA A 157 -3.62 0.14 15.99
C ALA A 157 -2.91 -1.11 15.45
N LYS A 158 -2.39 -1.07 14.20
CA LYS A 158 -1.60 -2.17 13.63
C LYS A 158 -0.33 -2.44 14.41
N VAL A 159 0.43 -1.40 14.77
CA VAL A 159 1.67 -1.56 15.53
C VAL A 159 1.39 -2.17 16.89
N ILE A 160 0.34 -1.73 17.58
CA ILE A 160 -0.08 -2.33 18.85
C ILE A 160 -0.50 -3.79 18.65
N GLY A 161 -1.26 -4.11 17.60
CA GLY A 161 -1.67 -5.49 17.34
C GLY A 161 -0.56 -6.45 16.90
N ILE A 162 0.61 -5.94 16.50
CA ILE A 162 1.80 -6.73 16.15
C ILE A 162 2.71 -6.96 17.37
N LEU A 163 2.72 -6.03 18.33
CA LEU A 163 3.49 -6.11 19.58
C LEU A 163 2.78 -7.00 20.62
#